data_AF-A0A8H7Y063-F1
#
_entry.id   AF-A0A8H7Y063-F1
#
_cell.length_a   1.000
_cell.length_b   1.000
_cell.length_c   1.000
_cell.angle_alpha   90.00
_cell.angle_beta   90.00
_cell.angle_gamma   90.00
#
_symmetry.space_group_name_H-M   'P 1'
#
loop_
_entity.id
_entity.type
_entity.pdbx_description
1 polymer ?
#
loop_
_entity_poly.entity_id
_entity_poly.type
_entity_poly.pdbx_seq_one_letter_code
_entity_poly.pdbx_strand_id
1 'polypeptide(L)'
;MSLVFDALQSPTDALCQLYEQNKSQGIDSFPATVTAHFSSIFKSNDAFQQIPMLDLHHPPESFADRSLVIFNAMVQDTSLSPELYLATRSNNTCGGWGLVDEVPSNDGIQYENLRECSTFWAVSIPGLSSWCYDETKVPPSSPYTVIQKHKYPVLDAPHIGAQIKVYDEKLSASFRATDTVSFIGILTFEPLSASIDVPNSKNVPTIHMLFSLPIPRTIAPRSFPEEALPTSIANLRKELIQWIADEGLGGDYVAAEWVFICAIARVRSRRPPVLPLSLTIAGFPAPVRFSLWSAMQHER
;
A
#
# COMPACT_ATOMS: atom_id res chain seq x y z
N MET A 1 -8.51 25.14 17.47
CA MET A 1 -9.03 23.96 16.77
C MET A 1 -7.89 22.95 16.68
N SER A 2 -8.16 21.65 16.74
CA SER A 2 -7.10 20.63 16.85
C SER A 2 -6.32 20.55 15.53
N LEU A 3 -4.98 20.57 15.57
CA LEU A 3 -4.11 20.41 14.39
C LEU A 3 -4.47 19.18 13.53
N VAL A 4 -4.99 18.13 14.17
CA VAL A 4 -5.47 16.91 13.52
C VAL A 4 -6.67 17.19 12.62
N PHE A 5 -7.63 17.99 13.09
CA PHE A 5 -8.84 18.33 12.34
C PHE A 5 -8.51 19.17 11.11
N ASP A 6 -7.66 20.18 11.30
CA ASP A 6 -7.24 21.08 10.21
C ASP A 6 -6.48 20.28 9.13
N ALA A 7 -5.59 19.37 9.53
CA ALA A 7 -4.86 18.50 8.61
C ALA A 7 -5.74 17.47 7.88
N LEU A 8 -6.82 16.99 8.51
CA LEU A 8 -7.78 16.06 7.89
C LEU A 8 -8.71 16.78 6.90
N GLN A 9 -9.21 17.95 7.26
CA GLN A 9 -10.16 18.70 6.44
C GLN A 9 -9.47 19.38 5.25
N SER A 10 -8.30 19.97 5.48
CA SER A 10 -7.53 20.72 4.49
C SER A 10 -6.03 20.44 4.60
N PRO A 11 -5.55 19.24 4.21
CA PRO A 11 -4.12 18.88 4.30
C PRO A 11 -3.23 19.82 3.49
N THR A 12 -3.78 20.40 2.42
CA THR A 12 -3.09 21.38 1.57
C THR A 12 -2.86 22.71 2.28
N ASP A 13 -3.87 23.22 2.98
CA ASP A 13 -3.75 24.49 3.69
C ASP A 13 -2.78 24.34 4.86
N ALA A 14 -2.83 23.21 5.57
CA ALA A 14 -1.88 22.85 6.61
C ALA A 14 -0.43 22.78 6.07
N LEU A 15 -0.23 22.17 4.89
CA LEU A 15 1.07 22.12 4.22
C LEU A 15 1.58 23.51 3.84
N CYS A 16 0.73 24.34 3.22
CA CYS A 16 1.08 25.71 2.84
C CYS A 16 1.41 26.56 4.08
N GLN A 17 0.65 26.43 5.16
CA GLN A 17 0.92 27.13 6.42
C GLN A 17 2.24 26.68 7.05
N LEU A 18 2.54 25.37 7.01
CA LEU A 18 3.82 24.83 7.48
C LEU A 18 4.98 25.38 6.66
N TYR A 19 4.82 25.50 5.35
CA TYR A 19 5.82 26.10 4.46
C TYR A 19 6.10 27.55 4.86
N GLU A 20 5.07 28.38 5.01
CA GLU A 20 5.21 29.78 5.42
C GLU A 20 5.99 29.94 6.74
N GLN A 21 5.75 29.05 7.71
CA GLN A 21 6.43 29.06 9.00
C GLN A 21 7.91 28.64 8.93
N ASN A 22 8.31 27.90 7.90
CA ASN A 22 9.64 27.30 7.78
C ASN A 22 10.47 27.85 6.61
N LYS A 23 9.98 28.88 5.90
CA LYS A 23 10.70 29.53 4.78
C LYS A 23 12.15 29.88 5.10
N SER A 24 12.43 30.34 6.32
CA SER A 24 13.76 30.76 6.75
C SER A 24 14.77 29.62 6.90
N GLN A 25 14.32 28.37 7.00
CA GLN A 25 15.19 27.19 7.15
C GLN A 25 15.73 26.67 5.83
N GLY A 26 15.26 27.22 4.71
CA GLY A 26 15.68 26.82 3.36
C GLY A 26 14.87 25.65 2.81
N ILE A 27 14.66 25.69 1.50
CA ILE A 27 13.78 24.82 0.74
C ILE A 27 14.20 23.34 0.78
N ASP A 28 15.49 23.06 0.89
CA ASP A 28 16.04 21.69 0.89
C ASP A 28 15.68 20.91 2.16
N SER A 29 15.44 21.61 3.26
CA SER A 29 15.05 20.98 4.53
C SER A 29 13.56 20.67 4.60
N PHE A 30 12.75 21.29 3.74
CA PHE A 30 11.30 21.30 3.85
C PHE A 30 10.65 19.90 3.75
N PRO A 31 11.06 18.99 2.83
CA PRO A 31 10.48 17.64 2.77
C PRO A 31 10.63 16.84 4.07
N ALA A 32 11.78 16.97 4.74
CA ALA A 32 12.02 16.34 6.04
C ALA A 32 11.16 16.98 7.14
N THR A 33 10.97 18.31 7.09
CA THR A 33 10.08 19.05 7.99
C THR A 33 8.61 18.64 7.83
N VAL A 34 8.13 18.47 6.59
CA VAL A 34 6.79 17.94 6.29
C VAL A 34 6.61 16.56 6.93
N THR A 35 7.57 15.65 6.69
CA THR A 35 7.55 14.30 7.25
C THR A 35 7.48 14.33 8.77
N ALA A 36 8.34 15.11 9.43
CA ALA A 36 8.36 15.23 10.89
C ALA A 36 7.06 15.83 11.44
N HIS A 37 6.52 16.86 10.79
CA HIS A 37 5.32 17.56 11.23
C HIS A 37 4.08 16.66 11.16
N PHE A 38 3.79 16.08 10.00
CA PHE A 38 2.60 15.24 9.83
C PHE A 38 2.70 13.93 10.61
N SER A 39 3.90 13.33 10.70
CA SER A 39 4.13 12.18 11.58
C SER A 39 3.85 12.52 13.06
N SER A 40 4.19 13.73 13.49
CA SER A 40 3.89 14.19 14.85
C SER A 40 2.40 14.42 15.10
N ILE A 41 1.66 14.95 14.11
CA ILE A 41 0.20 15.17 14.22
C ILE A 41 -0.52 13.83 14.42
N PHE A 42 -0.15 12.82 13.65
CA PHE A 42 -0.80 11.51 13.64
C PHE A 42 -0.06 10.45 14.48
N LYS A 43 0.73 10.89 15.46
CA LYS A 43 1.51 9.99 16.33
C LYS A 43 0.62 9.15 17.25
N SER A 44 -0.52 9.69 17.69
CA SER A 44 -1.47 8.93 18.51
C SER A 44 -2.30 8.00 17.64
N ASN A 45 -2.59 6.80 18.16
CA ASN A 45 -3.39 5.81 17.45
C ASN A 45 -4.78 6.36 17.10
N ASP A 46 -5.39 7.13 18.01
CA ASP A 46 -6.72 7.73 17.78
C ASP A 46 -6.72 8.76 16.65
N ALA A 47 -5.65 9.54 16.50
CA ALA A 47 -5.52 10.47 15.37
C ALA A 47 -5.24 9.72 14.07
N PHE A 48 -4.38 8.70 14.12
CA PHE A 48 -4.05 7.88 12.96
C PHE A 48 -5.28 7.14 12.39
N GLN A 49 -6.14 6.59 13.26
CA GLN A 49 -7.38 5.91 12.87
C GLN A 49 -8.43 6.83 12.24
N GLN A 50 -8.29 8.15 12.37
CA GLN A 50 -9.19 9.11 11.72
C GLN A 50 -8.86 9.33 10.24
N ILE A 51 -7.65 8.98 9.79
CA ILE A 51 -7.29 9.15 8.38
C ILE A 51 -7.99 8.04 7.57
N PRO A 52 -8.76 8.38 6.53
CA PRO A 52 -9.48 7.39 5.76
C PRO A 52 -8.53 6.49 4.96
N MET A 53 -8.87 5.21 4.88
CA MET A 53 -8.08 4.20 4.17
C MET A 53 -8.50 4.10 2.70
N LEU A 54 -7.52 4.15 1.80
CA LEU A 54 -7.67 3.85 0.39
C LEU A 54 -7.64 2.32 0.20
N ASP A 55 -8.80 1.73 -0.08
CA ASP A 55 -8.99 0.28 -0.22
C ASP A 55 -10.10 -0.02 -1.26
N LEU A 56 -10.35 -1.30 -1.54
CA LEU A 56 -11.35 -1.69 -2.53
C LEU A 56 -12.78 -1.24 -2.15
N HIS A 57 -13.06 -1.00 -0.88
CA HIS A 57 -14.36 -0.50 -0.41
C HIS A 57 -14.48 1.02 -0.52
N HIS A 58 -13.36 1.72 -0.39
CA HIS A 58 -13.20 3.16 -0.57
C HIS A 58 -12.21 3.40 -1.72
N PRO A 59 -12.64 3.21 -2.98
CA PRO A 59 -11.76 3.39 -4.12
C PRO A 59 -11.36 4.86 -4.27
N PRO A 60 -10.31 5.18 -5.05
CA PRO A 60 -9.84 6.55 -5.24
C PRO A 60 -10.94 7.57 -5.56
N GLU A 61 -11.92 7.18 -6.39
CA GLU A 61 -13.02 8.02 -6.84
C GLU A 61 -14.06 8.32 -5.74
N SER A 62 -14.00 7.62 -4.61
CA SER A 62 -14.86 7.87 -3.45
C SER A 62 -14.39 9.04 -2.58
N PHE A 63 -13.16 9.52 -2.79
CA PHE A 63 -12.57 10.62 -2.05
C PHE A 63 -12.73 11.96 -2.79
N ALA A 64 -12.85 13.04 -2.02
CA ALA A 64 -12.74 14.38 -2.58
C ALA A 64 -11.32 14.62 -3.10
N ASP A 65 -11.17 15.49 -4.10
CA ASP A 65 -9.85 15.87 -4.59
C ASP A 65 -9.00 16.46 -3.45
N ARG A 66 -7.71 16.11 -3.44
CA ARG A 66 -6.74 16.50 -2.40
C ARG A 66 -7.09 16.05 -0.97
N SER A 67 -7.87 14.97 -0.82
CA SER A 67 -8.12 14.36 0.49
C SER A 67 -6.86 13.74 1.08
N LEU A 68 -6.74 13.78 2.41
CA LEU A 68 -5.73 13.01 3.14
C LEU A 68 -6.15 11.55 3.22
N VAL A 69 -5.28 10.61 2.82
CA VAL A 69 -5.56 9.17 2.84
C VAL A 69 -4.39 8.35 3.38
N ILE A 70 -4.69 7.14 3.88
CA ILE A 70 -3.71 6.08 4.11
C ILE A 70 -3.86 5.02 3.02
N PHE A 71 -2.77 4.67 2.35
CA PHE A 71 -2.73 3.54 1.42
C PHE A 71 -1.74 2.48 1.92
N ASN A 72 -2.29 1.35 2.40
CA ASN A 72 -1.50 0.19 2.76
C ASN A 72 -1.18 -0.60 1.49
N ALA A 73 0.07 -0.52 1.06
CA ALA A 73 0.45 -0.97 -0.27
C ALA A 73 1.78 -1.70 -0.29
N MET A 74 1.95 -2.47 -1.35
CA MET A 74 3.23 -3.06 -1.73
C MET A 74 3.80 -2.25 -2.89
N VAL A 75 5.05 -1.81 -2.76
CA VAL A 75 5.79 -1.17 -3.85
C VAL A 75 6.04 -2.21 -4.93
N GLN A 76 5.63 -1.93 -6.16
CA GLN A 76 5.67 -2.90 -7.25
C GLN A 76 6.60 -2.50 -8.38
N ASP A 77 6.68 -1.20 -8.68
CA ASP A 77 7.57 -0.67 -9.69
C ASP A 77 8.34 0.54 -9.16
N THR A 78 9.67 0.46 -9.21
CA THR A 78 10.58 1.55 -8.86
C THR A 78 11.33 2.09 -10.08
N SER A 79 10.94 1.70 -11.29
CA SER A 79 11.57 2.12 -12.56
C SER A 79 10.95 3.38 -13.16
N LEU A 80 9.89 3.92 -12.54
CA LEU A 80 9.29 5.17 -12.99
C LEU A 80 10.31 6.31 -12.88
N SER A 81 10.41 7.12 -13.93
CA SER A 81 11.32 8.26 -13.93
C SER A 81 10.93 9.26 -12.83
N PRO A 82 11.91 9.82 -12.10
CA PRO A 82 11.66 10.95 -11.22
C PRO A 82 11.08 12.13 -11.99
N GLU A 83 10.35 12.98 -11.28
CA GLU A 83 9.72 14.17 -11.85
C GLU A 83 10.29 15.45 -11.24
N LEU A 84 10.35 16.51 -12.04
CA LEU A 84 10.76 17.83 -11.59
C LEU A 84 9.54 18.63 -11.15
N TYR A 85 9.68 19.38 -10.06
CA TYR A 85 8.66 20.27 -9.55
C TYR A 85 9.28 21.57 -9.06
N LEU A 86 8.50 22.65 -9.02
CA LEU A 86 8.89 23.90 -8.38
C LEU A 86 8.52 23.79 -6.90
N ALA A 87 9.52 23.84 -6.03
CA ALA A 87 9.30 23.77 -4.58
C ALA A 87 8.88 25.13 -3.98
N THR A 88 9.21 26.22 -4.67
CA THR A 88 8.72 27.58 -4.37
C THR A 88 8.15 28.17 -5.64
N ARG A 89 6.93 28.68 -5.54
CA ARG A 89 6.19 29.30 -6.65
C ARG A 89 6.61 30.73 -6.89
N SER A 90 6.19 31.31 -8.02
CA SER A 90 6.47 32.70 -8.40
C SER A 90 5.99 33.74 -7.38
N ASN A 91 4.89 33.46 -6.68
CA ASN A 91 4.36 34.27 -5.57
C ASN A 91 5.02 33.96 -4.22
N ASN A 92 6.15 33.25 -4.22
CA ASN A 92 6.87 32.80 -3.03
C ASN A 92 6.02 31.89 -2.11
N THR A 93 5.05 31.15 -2.66
CA THR A 93 4.25 30.18 -1.89
C THR A 93 4.74 28.74 -2.09
N CYS A 94 4.24 27.83 -1.27
CA CYS A 94 4.57 26.40 -1.31
C CYS A 94 4.27 25.81 -2.69
N GLY A 95 5.25 25.14 -3.28
CA GLY A 95 5.06 24.28 -4.45
C GLY A 95 5.31 22.80 -4.11
N GLY A 96 5.09 21.92 -5.09
CA GLY A 96 5.12 20.46 -4.87
C GLY A 96 3.84 19.92 -4.25
N TRP A 97 3.83 18.64 -3.87
CA TRP A 97 2.66 17.90 -3.34
C TRP A 97 1.38 18.07 -4.17
N GLY A 98 1.52 17.96 -5.49
CA GLY A 98 0.42 18.09 -6.46
C GLY A 98 -0.14 19.50 -6.59
N LEU A 99 0.51 20.50 -6.01
CA LEU A 99 0.11 21.90 -6.16
C LEU A 99 0.49 22.35 -7.57
N VAL A 100 -0.52 22.53 -8.42
CA VAL A 100 -0.36 22.98 -9.81
C VAL A 100 -0.10 24.49 -9.85
N ASP A 101 0.98 24.89 -10.50
CA ASP A 101 1.25 26.30 -10.77
C ASP A 101 0.36 26.76 -11.92
N GLU A 102 -0.27 27.93 -11.80
CA GLU A 102 -0.76 28.63 -12.98
C GLU A 102 0.45 28.88 -13.88
N VAL A 103 0.50 28.24 -15.05
CA VAL A 103 1.66 28.24 -15.95
C VAL A 103 2.19 29.65 -16.07
N PRO A 104 3.34 29.98 -15.46
CA PRO A 104 3.91 31.30 -15.62
C PRO A 104 4.31 31.42 -17.09
N SER A 105 4.01 32.55 -17.72
CA SER A 105 4.65 32.93 -18.98
C SER A 105 6.16 32.70 -18.86
N ASN A 106 6.77 32.05 -19.85
CA ASN A 106 8.13 31.45 -19.86
C ASN A 106 9.27 32.28 -19.23
N ASP A 107 9.10 33.58 -19.00
CA ASP A 107 10.11 34.50 -18.48
C ASP A 107 10.23 34.53 -16.93
N GLY A 108 9.50 33.67 -16.19
CA GLY A 108 9.40 33.75 -14.72
C GLY A 108 9.88 32.55 -13.90
N ILE A 109 10.44 31.49 -14.51
CA ILE A 109 10.82 30.27 -13.78
C ILE A 109 12.16 30.46 -13.07
N GLN A 110 12.14 30.45 -11.73
CA GLN A 110 13.34 30.45 -10.88
C GLN A 110 13.88 29.01 -10.76
N TYR A 111 14.87 28.67 -11.58
CA TYR A 111 15.47 27.33 -11.62
C TYR A 111 16.11 26.93 -10.28
N GLU A 112 16.45 27.88 -9.42
CA GLU A 112 16.97 27.65 -8.08
C GLU A 112 15.95 26.96 -7.16
N ASN A 113 14.66 27.09 -7.47
CA ASN A 113 13.56 26.46 -6.74
C ASN A 113 13.13 25.11 -7.33
N LEU A 114 13.76 24.69 -8.43
CA LEU A 114 13.46 23.42 -9.07
C LEU A 114 14.02 22.27 -8.22
N ARG A 115 13.19 21.28 -7.94
CA ARG A 115 13.54 20.09 -7.17
C ARG A 115 13.00 18.85 -7.88
N GLU A 116 13.48 17.70 -7.45
CA GLU A 116 13.11 16.40 -7.99
C GLU A 116 12.31 15.63 -6.94
N CYS A 117 11.27 14.93 -7.37
CA CYS A 117 10.58 13.95 -6.55
C CYS A 117 10.68 12.56 -7.19
N SER A 118 10.86 11.55 -6.33
CA SER A 118 10.91 10.16 -6.78
C SER A 118 9.49 9.61 -6.93
N THR A 119 9.30 8.80 -7.97
CA THR A 119 7.98 8.27 -8.34
C THR A 119 8.01 6.75 -8.30
N PHE A 120 6.97 6.14 -7.73
CA PHE A 120 6.82 4.69 -7.62
C PHE A 120 5.43 4.24 -8.03
N TRP A 121 5.27 3.00 -8.50
CA TRP A 121 3.98 2.35 -8.60
C TRP A 121 3.78 1.42 -7.41
N ALA A 122 2.71 1.64 -6.65
CA ALA A 122 2.33 0.79 -5.55
C ALA A 122 0.95 0.19 -5.79
N VAL A 123 0.76 -1.04 -5.32
CA VAL A 123 -0.49 -1.78 -5.43
C VAL A 123 -1.00 -2.18 -4.06
N SER A 124 -2.30 -2.36 -3.90
CA SER A 124 -2.86 -2.96 -2.68
C SER A 124 -2.14 -4.28 -2.38
N ILE A 125 -1.88 -4.57 -1.11
CA ILE A 125 -1.04 -5.71 -0.72
C ILE A 125 -1.67 -7.02 -1.22
N PRO A 126 -0.96 -7.81 -2.05
CA PRO A 126 -1.47 -9.08 -2.54
C PRO A 126 -1.77 -10.06 -1.42
N GLY A 127 -2.86 -10.82 -1.56
CA GLY A 127 -3.23 -11.86 -0.59
C GLY A 127 -3.88 -11.36 0.69
N LEU A 128 -4.19 -10.06 0.80
CA LEU A 128 -5.08 -9.58 1.87
C LEU A 128 -6.47 -10.18 1.66
N SER A 129 -6.89 -10.98 2.64
CA SER A 129 -8.20 -11.62 2.65
C SER A 129 -9.26 -10.67 3.19
N SER A 130 -10.54 -10.91 2.87
CA SER A 130 -11.66 -10.08 3.32
C SER A 130 -11.75 -9.94 4.84
N TRP A 131 -11.37 -10.97 5.62
CA TRP A 131 -11.34 -10.93 7.08
C TRP A 131 -10.31 -9.96 7.68
N CYS A 132 -9.33 -9.49 6.89
CA CYS A 132 -8.42 -8.43 7.32
C CYS A 132 -9.10 -7.06 7.36
N TYR A 133 -10.29 -6.94 6.76
CA TYR A 133 -11.11 -5.75 6.76
C TYR A 133 -12.30 -5.97 7.69
N ASP A 134 -12.78 -4.89 8.29
CA ASP A 134 -13.94 -4.92 9.17
C ASP A 134 -15.18 -5.36 8.34
N GLU A 135 -15.75 -6.53 8.65
CA GLU A 135 -16.84 -7.17 7.89
C GLU A 135 -18.13 -6.34 7.82
N THR A 136 -18.20 -5.26 8.59
CA THR A 136 -19.32 -4.32 8.64
C THR A 136 -19.41 -3.37 7.43
N LYS A 137 -18.41 -3.38 6.54
CA LYS A 137 -18.35 -2.45 5.40
C LYS A 137 -19.10 -2.98 4.17
N VAL A 138 -20.14 -2.23 3.79
CA VAL A 138 -20.96 -2.46 2.60
C VAL A 138 -20.07 -2.57 1.35
N PRO A 139 -20.33 -3.50 0.41
CA PRO A 139 -19.59 -3.57 -0.83
C PRO A 139 -19.72 -2.26 -1.62
N PRO A 140 -18.67 -1.82 -2.33
CA PRO A 140 -18.69 -0.57 -3.09
C PRO A 140 -19.82 -0.59 -4.12
N SER A 141 -20.49 0.56 -4.29
CA SER A 141 -21.65 0.73 -5.17
C SER A 141 -21.31 0.68 -6.67
N SER A 142 -20.02 0.75 -7.03
CA SER A 142 -19.55 0.63 -8.41
C SER A 142 -18.21 -0.12 -8.47
N PRO A 143 -17.98 -0.94 -9.51
CA PRO A 143 -16.72 -1.66 -9.66
C PRO A 143 -15.60 -0.69 -10.03
N TYR A 144 -14.57 -0.62 -9.17
CA TYR A 144 -13.34 0.11 -9.45
C TYR A 144 -12.67 -0.43 -10.73
N THR A 145 -12.33 0.46 -11.66
CA THR A 145 -11.65 0.06 -12.89
C THR A 145 -10.16 -0.04 -12.62
N VAL A 146 -9.69 -1.27 -12.49
CA VAL A 146 -8.28 -1.59 -12.29
C VAL A 146 -7.39 -1.00 -13.39
N ILE A 147 -6.39 -0.22 -12.97
CA ILE A 147 -5.37 0.43 -13.82
C ILE A 147 -4.07 -0.38 -13.75
N GLN A 148 -3.32 -0.48 -14.86
CA GLN A 148 -2.05 -1.21 -14.92
C GLN A 148 -2.16 -2.67 -14.43
N LYS A 149 -3.20 -3.40 -14.88
CA LYS A 149 -3.50 -4.80 -14.45
C LYS A 149 -2.29 -5.72 -14.43
N HIS A 150 -1.40 -5.61 -15.42
CA HIS A 150 -0.20 -6.43 -15.56
C HIS A 150 0.87 -6.17 -14.49
N LYS A 151 0.77 -5.07 -13.75
CA LYS A 151 1.67 -4.76 -12.64
C LYS A 151 1.24 -5.50 -11.37
N TYR A 152 0.01 -6.01 -11.25
CA TYR A 152 -0.38 -6.73 -10.04
C TYR A 152 0.06 -8.20 -10.08
N PRO A 153 0.64 -8.76 -9.00
CA PRO A 153 1.15 -10.14 -9.01
C PRO A 153 0.10 -11.23 -9.20
N VAL A 154 -1.17 -10.96 -8.86
CA VAL A 154 -2.26 -11.94 -8.96
C VAL A 154 -3.12 -11.60 -10.17
N LEU A 155 -3.18 -12.50 -11.14
CA LEU A 155 -3.96 -12.31 -12.36
C LEU A 155 -5.45 -12.14 -12.05
N ASP A 156 -6.09 -11.16 -12.69
CA ASP A 156 -7.52 -10.84 -12.63
C ASP A 156 -8.12 -10.58 -11.24
N ALA A 157 -7.30 -10.56 -10.18
CA ALA A 157 -7.76 -10.21 -8.85
C ALA A 157 -7.99 -8.69 -8.74
N PRO A 158 -9.08 -8.27 -8.05
CA PRO A 158 -9.35 -6.86 -7.82
C PRO A 158 -8.24 -6.26 -6.96
N HIS A 159 -7.77 -5.07 -7.34
CA HIS A 159 -6.73 -4.36 -6.62
C HIS A 159 -6.81 -2.86 -6.92
N ILE A 160 -6.17 -2.07 -6.07
CA ILE A 160 -5.90 -0.65 -6.32
C ILE A 160 -4.44 -0.51 -6.73
N GLY A 161 -4.19 0.29 -7.75
CA GLY A 161 -2.85 0.75 -8.11
C GLY A 161 -2.81 2.27 -8.03
N ALA A 162 -1.76 2.80 -7.42
CA ALA A 162 -1.54 4.24 -7.29
C ALA A 162 -0.07 4.59 -7.55
N GLN A 163 0.13 5.76 -8.15
CA GLN A 163 1.43 6.38 -8.26
C GLN A 163 1.76 7.03 -6.92
N ILE A 164 2.96 6.79 -6.38
CA ILE A 164 3.43 7.40 -5.13
C ILE A 164 4.52 8.38 -5.47
N LYS A 165 4.37 9.64 -5.07
CA LYS A 165 5.38 10.69 -5.23
C LYS A 165 6.01 11.03 -3.88
N VAL A 166 7.33 10.92 -3.82
CA VAL A 166 8.12 11.12 -2.61
C VAL A 166 9.08 12.29 -2.82
N TYR A 167 8.90 13.31 -2.01
CA TYR A 167 9.64 14.57 -2.08
C TYR A 167 10.93 14.58 -1.25
N ASP A 168 11.10 13.62 -0.33
CA ASP A 168 12.33 13.43 0.43
C ASP A 168 13.19 12.35 -0.23
N GLU A 169 14.30 12.76 -0.85
CA GLU A 169 15.24 11.89 -1.55
C GLU A 169 15.85 10.81 -0.64
N LYS A 170 16.11 11.13 0.63
CA LYS A 170 16.69 10.17 1.58
C LYS A 170 15.67 9.08 1.92
N LEU A 171 14.41 9.47 2.06
CA LEU A 171 13.32 8.54 2.32
C LEU A 171 13.01 7.70 1.07
N SER A 172 12.98 8.30 -0.12
CA SER A 172 12.71 7.59 -1.37
C SER A 172 13.74 6.51 -1.66
N ALA A 173 15.02 6.78 -1.37
CA ALA A 173 16.11 5.83 -1.51
C ALA A 173 15.98 4.59 -0.61
N SER A 174 15.07 4.57 0.37
CA SER A 174 14.83 3.42 1.24
C SER A 174 13.84 2.40 0.66
N PHE A 175 12.95 2.81 -0.24
CA PHE A 175 11.92 1.93 -0.78
C PHE A 175 12.47 0.97 -1.84
N ARG A 176 12.08 -0.30 -1.76
CA ARG A 176 12.41 -1.35 -2.72
C ARG A 176 11.15 -2.00 -3.24
N ALA A 177 11.24 -2.59 -4.44
CA ALA A 177 10.19 -3.47 -4.93
C ALA A 177 9.89 -4.56 -3.88
N THR A 178 8.61 -4.90 -3.71
CA THR A 178 8.03 -5.80 -2.70
C THR A 178 7.95 -5.27 -1.28
N ASP A 179 8.45 -4.06 -0.99
CA ASP A 179 8.28 -3.47 0.35
C ASP A 179 6.80 -3.16 0.62
N THR A 180 6.30 -3.58 1.79
CA THR A 180 4.96 -3.25 2.28
C THR A 180 5.00 -2.05 3.21
N VAL A 181 4.33 -0.97 2.82
CA VAL A 181 4.40 0.33 3.47
C VAL A 181 3.01 0.93 3.55
N SER A 182 2.71 1.60 4.65
CA SER A 182 1.56 2.49 4.77
C SER A 182 2.00 3.86 4.28
N PHE A 183 1.51 4.28 3.12
CA PHE A 183 1.75 5.60 2.56
C PHE A 183 0.65 6.55 3.06
N ILE A 184 1.04 7.66 3.69
CA ILE A 184 0.10 8.68 4.14
C ILE A 184 0.38 9.94 3.35
N GLY A 185 -0.64 10.42 2.64
CA GLY A 185 -0.45 11.51 1.70
C GLY A 185 -1.74 12.10 1.16
N ILE A 186 -1.56 13.09 0.29
CA ILE A 186 -2.63 13.80 -0.38
C ILE A 186 -2.96 13.07 -1.69
N LEU A 187 -4.20 12.60 -1.81
CA LEU A 187 -4.69 11.92 -3.01
C LEU A 187 -5.07 12.92 -4.09
N THR A 188 -4.57 12.71 -5.30
CA THR A 188 -4.85 13.49 -6.52
C THR A 188 -4.99 12.54 -7.71
N PHE A 189 -5.32 13.07 -8.88
CA PHE A 189 -5.36 12.31 -10.13
C PHE A 189 -4.49 12.97 -11.19
N GLU A 190 -3.42 12.30 -11.59
CA GLU A 190 -2.40 12.86 -12.48
C GLU A 190 -2.13 11.93 -13.66
N PRO A 191 -1.69 12.45 -14.83
CA PRO A 191 -1.33 11.61 -15.95
C PRO A 191 -0.14 10.72 -15.57
N LEU A 192 -0.19 9.44 -15.96
CA LEU A 192 0.93 8.52 -15.74
C LEU A 192 2.09 8.90 -16.67
N SER A 193 3.09 9.61 -16.15
CA SER A 193 4.20 10.21 -16.90
C SER A 193 5.20 9.23 -17.55
N ALA A 194 5.01 7.91 -17.45
CA ALA A 194 6.10 6.94 -17.59
C ALA A 194 5.90 5.80 -18.60
N SER A 195 4.83 5.76 -19.38
CA SER A 195 4.69 4.71 -20.41
C SER A 195 4.53 5.30 -21.81
N ILE A 196 5.57 5.11 -22.63
CA ILE A 196 5.53 5.25 -24.09
C ILE A 196 4.39 4.41 -24.71
N ASP A 197 3.90 3.41 -23.97
CA ASP A 197 2.96 2.38 -24.45
C ASP A 197 1.46 2.71 -24.26
N VAL A 198 1.08 3.83 -23.67
CA VAL A 198 -0.35 4.17 -23.48
C VAL A 198 -0.71 5.44 -24.27
N PRO A 199 -1.34 5.32 -25.45
CA PRO A 199 -1.62 6.46 -26.34
C PRO A 199 -2.67 7.45 -25.82
N ASN A 200 -3.28 7.19 -24.67
CA ASN A 200 -4.16 8.12 -23.96
C ASN A 200 -3.61 8.31 -22.55
N SER A 201 -3.24 9.54 -22.18
CA SER A 201 -2.83 9.89 -20.82
C SER A 201 -4.02 9.70 -19.86
N LYS A 202 -4.25 8.46 -19.43
CA LYS A 202 -5.28 8.17 -18.42
C LYS A 202 -4.74 8.69 -17.09
N ASN A 203 -5.51 9.58 -16.46
CA ASN A 203 -5.20 10.01 -15.10
C ASN A 203 -5.26 8.80 -14.17
N VAL A 204 -4.24 8.67 -13.33
CA VAL A 204 -4.10 7.62 -12.34
C VAL A 204 -4.19 8.23 -10.94
N PRO A 205 -4.63 7.46 -9.94
CA PRO A 205 -4.55 7.89 -8.56
C PRO A 205 -3.09 8.15 -8.20
N THR A 206 -2.79 9.34 -7.69
CA THR A 206 -1.46 9.77 -7.30
C THR A 206 -1.47 10.25 -5.86
N ILE A 207 -0.65 9.63 -5.02
CA ILE A 207 -0.48 9.98 -3.61
C ILE A 207 0.81 10.79 -3.47
N HIS A 208 0.65 12.06 -3.12
CA HIS A 208 1.75 12.94 -2.72
C HIS A 208 2.08 12.68 -1.26
N MET A 209 3.15 11.94 -1.03
CA MET A 209 3.47 11.42 0.29
C MET A 209 3.87 12.53 1.26
N LEU A 210 3.23 12.54 2.42
CA LEU A 210 3.57 13.40 3.55
C LEU A 210 4.50 12.65 4.52
N PHE A 211 4.17 11.39 4.82
CA PHE A 211 5.02 10.48 5.60
C PHE A 211 4.65 9.02 5.31
N SER A 212 5.45 8.09 5.81
CA SER A 212 5.22 6.65 5.64
C SER A 212 5.46 5.89 6.93
N LEU A 213 4.74 4.78 7.14
CA LEU A 213 4.98 3.85 8.24
C LEU A 213 5.27 2.45 7.69
N PRO A 214 6.26 1.72 8.23
CA PRO A 214 6.51 0.35 7.83
C PRO A 214 5.34 -0.54 8.30
N ILE A 215 4.81 -1.37 7.40
CA ILE A 215 3.81 -2.37 7.79
C ILE A 215 4.54 -3.55 8.45
N PRO A 216 4.15 -3.97 9.67
CA PRO A 216 4.74 -5.13 10.30
C PRO A 216 4.63 -6.36 9.39
N ARG A 217 5.74 -7.10 9.23
CA ARG A 217 5.79 -8.30 8.37
C ARG A 217 4.91 -9.46 8.85
N THR A 218 4.21 -9.28 9.97
CA THR A 218 3.22 -10.22 10.47
C THR A 218 1.86 -9.80 9.91
N ILE A 219 1.40 -10.52 8.90
CA ILE A 219 0.20 -10.25 8.09
C ILE A 219 -1.11 -10.21 8.91
N ALA A 220 -1.10 -10.55 10.20
CA ALA A 220 -2.29 -10.38 11.02
C ALA A 220 -2.37 -8.92 11.51
N PRO A 221 -3.35 -8.10 11.04
CA PRO A 221 -3.69 -6.81 11.64
C PRO A 221 -4.42 -7.05 12.98
N ARG A 222 -3.85 -7.87 13.86
CA ARG A 222 -4.34 -8.03 15.24
C ARG A 222 -3.33 -7.36 16.16
N SER A 223 -3.83 -6.52 17.05
CA SER A 223 -3.11 -6.08 18.23
C SER A 223 -2.71 -7.34 19.01
N PHE A 224 -1.41 -7.65 19.01
CA PHE A 224 -0.88 -8.69 19.88
C PHE A 224 -0.60 -8.08 21.25
N PRO A 225 -0.95 -8.76 22.36
CA PRO A 225 -1.68 -10.03 22.41
C PRO A 225 -3.20 -9.85 22.19
N GLU A 226 -3.81 -10.82 21.52
CA GLU A 226 -5.26 -10.90 21.37
C GLU A 226 -5.91 -11.38 22.68
N GLU A 227 -6.94 -10.69 23.17
CA GLU A 227 -7.62 -11.03 24.43
C GLU A 227 -8.32 -12.40 24.39
N ALA A 228 -8.59 -12.93 23.20
CA ALA A 228 -9.28 -14.20 22.96
C ALA A 228 -8.35 -15.30 22.40
N LEU A 229 -7.13 -15.44 22.94
CA LEU A 229 -6.33 -16.63 22.64
C LEU A 229 -7.11 -17.89 23.05
N PRO A 230 -7.34 -18.85 22.13
CA PRO A 230 -8.05 -20.08 22.48
C PRO A 230 -7.34 -20.79 23.63
N THR A 231 -8.12 -21.28 24.59
CA THR A 231 -7.70 -21.79 25.90
C THR A 231 -6.75 -22.99 25.84
N SER A 232 -6.47 -23.53 24.64
CA SER A 232 -5.45 -24.56 24.40
C SER A 232 -4.80 -24.41 23.01
N ILE A 233 -3.59 -23.86 22.97
CA ILE A 233 -2.72 -23.81 21.77
C ILE A 233 -2.53 -25.21 21.16
N ALA A 234 -2.53 -26.26 21.99
CA ALA A 234 -2.37 -27.64 21.54
C ALA A 234 -3.56 -28.13 20.71
N ASN A 235 -4.79 -27.72 21.06
CA ASN A 235 -5.98 -28.07 20.29
C ASN A 235 -5.99 -27.35 18.95
N LEU A 236 -5.69 -26.05 18.94
CA LEU A 236 -5.59 -25.27 17.71
C LEU A 236 -4.52 -25.85 16.76
N ARG A 237 -3.34 -26.23 17.28
CA ARG A 237 -2.32 -26.91 16.47
C ARG A 237 -2.87 -28.19 15.84
N LYS A 238 -3.57 -29.02 16.62
CA LYS A 238 -4.13 -30.27 16.12
C LYS A 238 -5.19 -30.02 15.05
N GLU A 239 -6.07 -29.04 15.25
CA GLU A 239 -7.10 -28.64 14.29
C GLU A 239 -6.49 -28.12 12.98
N LEU A 240 -5.44 -27.31 13.04
CA LEU A 240 -4.74 -26.81 11.85
C LEU A 240 -4.06 -27.95 11.07
N ILE A 241 -3.39 -28.87 11.77
CA ILE A 241 -2.75 -30.03 11.13
C ILE A 241 -3.81 -30.93 10.48
N GLN A 242 -4.92 -31.19 11.19
CA GLN A 242 -6.06 -31.96 10.68
C GLN A 242 -6.60 -31.32 9.39
N TRP A 243 -6.85 -30.01 9.41
CA TRP A 243 -7.37 -29.29 8.25
C TRP A 243 -6.41 -29.36 7.04
N ILE A 244 -5.10 -29.15 7.25
CA ILE A 244 -4.10 -29.28 6.17
C ILE A 244 -4.07 -30.71 5.60
N ALA A 245 -4.16 -31.71 6.47
CA ALA A 245 -4.16 -33.12 6.06
C ALA A 245 -5.38 -33.44 5.19
N ASP A 246 -6.57 -33.08 5.67
CA ASP A 246 -7.84 -33.42 5.03
C ASP A 246 -8.03 -32.68 3.70
N GLU A 247 -7.79 -31.37 3.69
CA GLU A 247 -8.06 -30.53 2.51
C GLU A 247 -6.95 -30.63 1.44
N GLY A 248 -5.70 -30.79 1.86
CA GLY A 248 -4.54 -30.62 0.98
C GLY A 248 -3.74 -31.89 0.70
N LEU A 249 -3.74 -32.85 1.62
CA LEU A 249 -2.77 -33.95 1.63
C LEU A 249 -3.42 -35.34 1.74
N GLY A 250 -4.72 -35.44 1.47
CA GLY A 250 -5.45 -36.72 1.43
C GLY A 250 -5.44 -37.47 2.76
N GLY A 251 -5.43 -36.76 3.88
CA GLY A 251 -5.37 -37.32 5.23
C GLY A 251 -3.96 -37.66 5.73
N ASP A 252 -2.88 -37.27 5.02
CA ASP A 252 -1.51 -37.44 5.52
C ASP A 252 -1.17 -36.38 6.59
N TYR A 253 -1.40 -36.74 7.84
CA TYR A 253 -1.11 -35.92 9.01
C TYR A 253 0.37 -35.64 9.22
N VAL A 254 1.25 -36.57 8.84
CA VAL A 254 2.69 -36.40 9.03
C VAL A 254 3.20 -35.34 8.05
N ALA A 255 2.80 -35.45 6.79
CA ALA A 255 3.09 -34.42 5.79
C ALA A 255 2.47 -33.07 6.19
N ALA A 256 1.23 -33.07 6.70
CA ALA A 256 0.55 -31.85 7.17
C ALA A 256 1.30 -31.15 8.30
N GLU A 257 1.84 -31.92 9.26
CA GLU A 257 2.64 -31.38 10.35
C GLU A 257 3.94 -30.75 9.83
N TRP A 258 4.64 -31.39 8.89
CA TRP A 258 5.84 -30.82 8.27
C TRP A 258 5.54 -29.55 7.46
N VAL A 259 4.43 -29.51 6.72
CA VAL A 259 3.94 -28.32 6.02
C VAL A 259 3.68 -27.19 7.02
N PHE A 260 2.95 -27.49 8.09
CA PHE A 260 2.64 -26.52 9.12
C PHE A 260 3.91 -25.95 9.77
N ILE A 261 4.88 -26.80 10.12
CA ILE A 261 6.18 -26.38 10.65
C ILE A 261 6.91 -25.48 9.66
N CYS A 262 6.97 -25.84 8.37
CA CYS A 262 7.62 -25.00 7.36
C CYS A 262 6.91 -23.64 7.19
N ALA A 263 5.58 -23.61 7.28
CA ALA A 263 4.79 -22.39 7.18
C ALA A 263 4.99 -21.44 8.38
N ILE A 264 5.12 -21.97 9.60
CA ILE A 264 5.35 -21.17 10.81
C ILE A 264 6.83 -20.91 11.11
N ALA A 265 7.75 -21.66 10.47
CA ALA A 265 9.18 -21.56 10.70
C ALA A 265 9.70 -20.20 10.24
N ARG A 266 9.88 -19.29 11.21
CA ARG A 266 10.55 -18.02 10.97
C ARG A 266 12.06 -18.23 10.96
N VAL A 267 12.64 -18.44 9.80
CA VAL A 267 14.11 -18.41 9.68
C VAL A 267 14.58 -16.96 9.68
N ARG A 268 15.12 -16.52 10.83
CA ARG A 268 15.79 -15.23 10.99
C ARG A 268 17.25 -15.46 11.36
N SER A 269 18.09 -15.71 10.36
CA SER A 269 19.52 -15.49 10.51
C SER A 269 20.04 -14.79 9.27
N ARG A 270 20.56 -13.57 9.46
CA ARG A 270 21.19 -12.80 8.38
C ARG A 270 22.70 -13.09 8.26
N ARG A 271 23.31 -13.74 9.26
CA ARG A 271 24.76 -14.03 9.29
C ARG A 271 25.06 -15.29 10.12
N PRO A 272 25.34 -16.44 9.48
CA PRO A 272 25.18 -16.72 8.06
C PRO A 272 23.70 -16.73 7.64
N PRO A 273 23.37 -16.47 6.36
CA PRO A 273 22.01 -16.62 5.86
C PRO A 273 21.57 -18.07 6.03
N VAL A 274 20.62 -18.30 6.93
CA VAL A 274 19.95 -19.60 7.04
C VAL A 274 18.77 -19.53 6.08
N LEU A 275 18.71 -20.48 5.16
CA LEU A 275 17.59 -20.57 4.22
C LEU A 275 16.34 -21.06 4.96
N PRO A 276 15.13 -20.64 4.55
CA PRO A 276 13.89 -21.23 5.02
C PRO A 276 13.92 -22.76 4.91
N LEU A 277 13.22 -23.45 5.82
CA LEU A 277 13.00 -24.89 5.69
C LEU A 277 12.34 -25.17 4.34
N SER A 278 12.99 -26.00 3.52
CA SER A 278 12.42 -26.47 2.25
C SER A 278 11.84 -27.86 2.46
N LEU A 279 10.64 -28.07 1.94
CA LEU A 279 9.93 -29.34 2.00
C LEU A 279 9.51 -29.72 0.59
N THR A 280 9.87 -30.93 0.16
CA THR A 280 9.36 -31.52 -1.10
C THR A 280 8.37 -32.61 -0.74
N ILE A 281 7.13 -32.46 -1.21
CA ILE A 281 6.08 -33.48 -1.07
C ILE A 281 5.85 -34.08 -2.45
N ALA A 282 5.84 -35.41 -2.52
CA ALA A 282 5.69 -36.16 -3.76
C ALA A 282 4.75 -37.35 -3.54
N GLY A 283 4.35 -38.00 -4.63
CA GLY A 283 3.47 -39.17 -4.56
C GLY A 283 2.00 -38.83 -4.36
N PHE A 284 1.58 -37.61 -4.69
CA PHE A 284 0.16 -37.25 -4.72
C PHE A 284 -0.58 -38.22 -5.66
N PRO A 285 -1.75 -38.74 -5.26
CA PRO A 285 -2.56 -39.57 -6.13
C PRO A 285 -2.92 -38.77 -7.38
N ALA A 286 -3.03 -39.46 -8.53
CA ALA A 286 -3.52 -38.81 -9.74
C ALA A 286 -4.87 -38.15 -9.44
N PRO A 287 -5.11 -36.91 -9.93
CA PRO A 287 -6.39 -36.25 -9.70
C PRO A 287 -7.49 -37.19 -10.14
N VAL A 288 -8.45 -37.44 -9.24
CA VAL A 288 -9.60 -38.28 -9.56
C VAL A 288 -10.25 -37.64 -10.77
N ARG A 289 -10.22 -38.32 -11.92
CA ARG A 289 -10.95 -37.87 -13.09
C ARG A 289 -12.41 -37.90 -12.69
N PHE A 290 -12.96 -36.76 -12.29
CA PHE A 290 -14.40 -36.58 -12.30
C PHE A 290 -14.82 -36.76 -13.76
N SER A 291 -15.36 -37.93 -14.08
CA SER A 291 -16.06 -38.13 -15.32
C SER A 291 -17.25 -37.17 -15.29
N LEU A 292 -17.10 -36.06 -16.01
CA LEU A 292 -18.18 -35.10 -16.33
C LEU A 292 -19.44 -35.79 -16.90
N TRP A 293 -19.38 -37.09 -17.22
CA TRP A 293 -20.49 -37.91 -17.68
C TRP A 293 -21.47 -38.35 -16.58
N SER A 294 -21.09 -38.42 -15.30
CA SER A 294 -22.04 -38.83 -14.24
C SER A 294 -23.01 -37.73 -13.83
N ALA A 295 -22.71 -36.45 -14.11
CA ALA A 295 -23.61 -35.33 -13.79
C ALA A 295 -24.72 -35.13 -14.85
N MET A 296 -24.58 -35.68 -16.05
CA MET A 296 -25.57 -35.51 -17.15
C MET A 296 -26.63 -36.63 -17.25
N GLN A 297 -26.63 -37.62 -16.35
CA GLN A 297 -27.63 -38.70 -16.37
C GLN A 297 -28.80 -38.52 -15.37
N HIS A 298 -28.83 -37.43 -14.61
CA HIS A 298 -29.95 -37.14 -13.69
C HIS A 298 -30.95 -36.08 -14.20
N GLU A 299 -30.81 -35.60 -15.43
CA GLU A 299 -31.84 -34.79 -16.11
C GLU A 299 -32.33 -35.48 -17.40
N ARG A 300 -33.02 -36.61 -17.24
CA ARG A 300 -33.97 -37.13 -18.23
C ARG A 300 -35.23 -37.63 -17.55
#